data_AF-A0A813VHE1-F1
#
_entry.id   AF-A0A813VHE1-F1
#
_cell.length_a   1.000
_cell.length_b   1.000
_cell.length_c   1.000
_cell.angle_alpha   90.00
_cell.angle_beta   90.00
_cell.angle_gamma   90.00
#
_symmetry.space_group_name_H-M   'P 1'
#
loop_
_entity.id
_entity.type
_entity.pdbx_description
1 polymer ?
#
loop_
_entity_poly.entity_id
_entity_poly.type
_entity_poly.pdbx_seq_one_letter_code
_entity_poly.pdbx_strand_id
1 'polypeptide(L)'
;MHSEDVYTILINLYSLTMADLTELVAATVRIFSEALMIFGGVVPYIPQYLMIRRSQNAEGFSNYVCLTLLIANILRIEFWFGKHFETPLLVQSIVMILCMLVMLELCIRVHSKSLRHHLPVNQQLSKDSSLDYAEKRFTDLNMNHFWKWTTFTSYLQFLSLFTLLLSSTTWLFLNNPFYIETIGFLAVFFEALLGTPQFLRNFRLKSTEGMSVKMVLMWTSGDIFKTVYFILRSAPKQFWLCGLLQISIDIAILCQVILYSDKYRLRKPQF
;
A
#
# COMPACT_ATOMS: atom_id res chain seq x y z
N MET A 1 -29.83 -13.47 -58.86
CA MET A 1 -28.41 -13.84 -58.69
C MET A 1 -27.59 -12.63 -58.22
N HIS A 2 -27.50 -11.53 -58.96
CA HIS A 2 -26.68 -10.36 -58.56
C HIS A 2 -27.04 -9.68 -57.22
N SER A 3 -28.30 -9.74 -56.77
CA SER A 3 -28.70 -9.09 -55.51
C SER A 3 -28.25 -9.86 -54.27
N GLU A 4 -28.20 -11.19 -54.31
CA GLU A 4 -27.80 -12.02 -53.15
C GLU A 4 -26.29 -11.89 -52.86
N ASP A 5 -25.49 -11.73 -53.90
CA ASP A 5 -24.05 -11.49 -53.78
C ASP A 5 -23.75 -10.15 -53.08
N VAL A 6 -24.52 -9.10 -53.41
CA VAL A 6 -24.37 -7.77 -52.79
C VAL A 6 -24.76 -7.79 -51.30
N TYR A 7 -25.86 -8.46 -50.93
CA TYR A 7 -26.23 -8.61 -49.52
C TYR A 7 -25.18 -9.41 -48.74
N THR A 8 -24.63 -10.46 -49.34
CA THR A 8 -23.56 -11.27 -48.72
C THR A 8 -22.29 -10.43 -48.49
N ILE A 9 -21.90 -9.60 -49.46
CA ILE A 9 -20.77 -8.67 -49.33
C ILE A 9 -21.03 -7.64 -48.22
N LEU A 10 -22.22 -7.03 -48.18
CA LEU A 10 -22.58 -6.06 -47.15
C LEU A 10 -22.60 -6.67 -45.73
N ILE A 11 -23.13 -7.89 -45.59
CA ILE A 11 -23.15 -8.62 -44.31
C ILE A 11 -21.72 -8.95 -43.87
N ASN A 12 -20.85 -9.36 -44.78
CA ASN A 12 -19.45 -9.64 -44.46
C ASN A 12 -18.68 -8.37 -44.07
N LEU A 13 -18.87 -7.25 -44.79
CA LEU A 13 -18.27 -5.96 -44.42
C LEU A 13 -18.75 -5.46 -43.05
N TYR A 14 -20.06 -5.59 -42.78
CA TYR A 14 -20.64 -5.22 -41.48
C TYR A 14 -20.10 -6.12 -40.36
N SER A 15 -20.01 -7.42 -40.59
CA SER A 15 -19.47 -8.37 -39.61
C SER A 15 -17.98 -8.10 -39.33
N LEU A 16 -17.20 -7.77 -40.36
CA LEU A 16 -15.79 -7.40 -40.23
C LEU A 16 -15.62 -6.09 -39.43
N THR A 17 -16.39 -5.05 -39.77
CA THR A 17 -16.34 -3.77 -39.04
C THR A 17 -16.83 -3.88 -37.59
N MET A 18 -17.84 -4.71 -37.33
CA MET A 18 -18.28 -5.00 -35.96
C MET A 18 -17.23 -5.80 -35.19
N ALA A 19 -16.54 -6.75 -35.82
CA ALA A 19 -15.43 -7.48 -35.21
C ALA A 19 -14.28 -6.52 -34.83
N ASP A 20 -13.84 -5.66 -35.76
CA ASP A 20 -12.81 -4.66 -35.51
C ASP A 20 -13.20 -3.71 -34.36
N LEU A 21 -14.46 -3.27 -34.32
CA LEU A 21 -14.97 -2.42 -33.23
C LEU A 21 -14.96 -3.17 -31.89
N THR A 22 -15.38 -4.44 -31.86
CA THR A 22 -15.35 -5.24 -30.62
C THR A 22 -13.93 -5.50 -30.14
N GLU A 23 -12.97 -5.74 -31.03
CA GLU A 23 -11.55 -5.87 -30.67
C GLU A 23 -10.98 -4.55 -30.11
N LEU A 24 -11.31 -3.42 -30.73
CA LEU A 24 -10.90 -2.10 -30.24
C LEU A 24 -11.46 -1.81 -28.84
N VAL A 25 -12.75 -2.09 -28.63
CA VAL A 25 -13.40 -1.93 -27.32
C VAL A 25 -12.76 -2.86 -26.29
N ALA A 26 -12.55 -4.14 -26.63
CA ALA A 26 -11.92 -5.10 -25.75
C ALA A 26 -10.47 -4.70 -25.40
N ALA A 27 -9.69 -4.24 -26.37
CA ALA A 27 -8.33 -3.75 -26.16
C ALA A 27 -8.31 -2.54 -25.22
N THR A 28 -9.24 -1.59 -25.41
CA THR A 28 -9.36 -0.41 -24.56
C THR A 28 -9.71 -0.79 -23.12
N VAL A 29 -10.71 -1.66 -22.94
CA VAL A 29 -11.12 -2.16 -21.61
C VAL A 29 -9.97 -2.90 -20.93
N ARG A 30 -9.22 -3.72 -21.67
CA ARG A 30 -8.06 -4.46 -21.16
C ARG A 30 -6.96 -3.52 -20.67
N ILE A 31 -6.49 -2.59 -21.50
CA ILE A 31 -5.42 -1.64 -21.15
C ILE A 31 -5.83 -0.81 -19.92
N PHE A 32 -7.07 -0.34 -19.89
CA PHE A 32 -7.59 0.42 -18.76
C PHE A 32 -7.63 -0.40 -17.47
N SER A 33 -8.09 -1.66 -17.56
CA SER A 33 -8.13 -2.58 -16.41
C SER A 33 -6.74 -2.91 -15.88
N GLU A 34 -5.78 -3.19 -16.76
CA GLU A 34 -4.38 -3.43 -16.41
C GLU A 34 -3.78 -2.20 -15.71
N ALA A 35 -4.02 -0.99 -16.23
CA ALA A 35 -3.56 0.25 -15.62
C ALA A 35 -4.17 0.46 -14.22
N LEU A 36 -5.48 0.21 -14.06
CA LEU A 36 -6.13 0.28 -12.75
C LEU A 36 -5.56 -0.74 -11.76
N MET A 37 -5.26 -1.97 -12.20
CA MET A 37 -4.63 -2.98 -11.34
C MET A 37 -3.24 -2.55 -10.89
N ILE A 38 -2.43 -1.96 -11.80
CA ILE A 38 -1.06 -1.53 -11.49
C ILE A 38 -1.05 -0.31 -10.56
N PHE A 39 -1.85 0.71 -10.86
CA PHE A 39 -1.76 2.01 -10.18
C PHE A 39 -2.81 2.22 -9.09
N GLY A 40 -3.91 1.47 -9.10
CA GLY A 40 -5.05 1.69 -8.22
C GLY A 40 -4.67 1.69 -6.74
N GLY A 41 -3.76 0.78 -6.33
CA GLY A 41 -3.27 0.73 -4.95
C GLY A 41 -2.41 1.94 -4.54
N VAL A 42 -1.76 2.62 -5.49
CA VAL A 42 -0.86 3.76 -5.21
C VAL A 42 -1.63 5.08 -5.07
N VAL A 43 -2.74 5.23 -5.82
CA VAL A 43 -3.55 6.46 -5.83
C VAL A 43 -3.91 7.00 -4.43
N PRO A 44 -4.33 6.17 -3.45
CA PRO A 44 -4.64 6.64 -2.10
C PRO A 44 -3.49 7.37 -1.39
N TYR A 45 -2.23 7.04 -1.71
CA TYR A 45 -1.06 7.59 -1.04
C TYR A 45 -0.65 8.97 -1.57
N ILE A 46 -1.11 9.35 -2.76
CA ILE A 46 -0.85 10.67 -3.34
C ILE A 46 -1.35 11.80 -2.42
N PRO A 47 -2.64 11.84 -1.98
CA PRO A 47 -3.10 12.89 -1.08
C PRO A 47 -2.37 12.89 0.28
N GLN A 48 -2.00 11.72 0.81
CA GLN A 48 -1.25 11.62 2.07
C GLN A 48 0.16 12.20 1.93
N TYR A 49 0.87 11.85 0.85
CA TYR A 49 2.19 12.39 0.53
C TYR A 49 2.16 13.91 0.43
N LEU A 50 1.19 14.45 -0.33
CA LEU A 50 1.02 15.89 -0.49
C LEU A 50 0.72 16.59 0.85
N MET A 51 -0.08 15.97 1.71
CA MET A 51 -0.41 16.51 3.03
C MET A 51 0.82 16.59 3.94
N ILE A 52 1.62 15.51 4.02
CA ILE A 52 2.85 15.49 4.82
C ILE A 52 3.87 16.50 4.28
N ARG A 53 4.05 16.56 2.96
CA ARG A 53 4.97 17.50 2.33
C ARG A 53 4.57 18.96 2.58
N ARG A 54 3.27 19.28 2.53
CA ARG A 54 2.78 20.65 2.76
C ARG A 54 2.82 21.04 4.24
N SER A 55 2.38 20.16 5.13
CA SER A 55 2.33 20.43 6.57
C SER A 55 3.70 20.36 7.26
N GLN A 56 4.69 19.70 6.62
CA GLN A 56 5.96 19.35 7.26
C GLN A 56 5.75 18.60 8.58
N ASN A 57 4.66 17.83 8.69
CA ASN A 57 4.32 16.99 9.83
C ASN A 57 3.94 15.60 9.33
N ALA A 58 4.65 14.57 9.82
CA ALA A 58 4.40 13.17 9.49
C ALA A 58 3.74 12.38 10.65
N GLU A 59 3.45 13.02 11.78
CA GLU A 59 2.95 12.35 13.00
C GLU A 59 1.53 11.81 12.87
N GLY A 60 0.74 12.25 11.90
CA GLY A 60 -0.57 11.68 11.68
C GLY A 60 -0.55 10.33 10.96
N PHE A 61 0.52 10.02 10.24
CA PHE A 61 0.64 8.80 9.46
C PHE A 61 1.50 7.75 10.17
N SER A 62 1.03 6.51 10.16
CA SER A 62 1.78 5.39 10.74
C SER A 62 2.75 4.81 9.71
N ASN A 63 4.06 4.96 9.94
CA ASN A 63 5.10 4.34 9.09
C ASN A 63 5.01 2.80 9.04
N TYR A 64 4.27 2.18 9.97
CA TYR A 64 3.98 0.74 9.94
C TYR A 64 2.98 0.34 8.83
N VAL A 65 2.21 1.29 8.28
CA VAL A 65 1.44 1.06 7.05
C VAL A 65 2.41 0.75 5.90
N CYS A 66 3.50 1.53 5.78
CA CYS A 66 4.56 1.25 4.81
C CYS A 66 5.19 -0.13 5.04
N LEU A 67 5.51 -0.50 6.30
CA LEU A 67 6.04 -1.84 6.60
C LEU A 67 5.11 -2.94 6.07
N THR A 68 3.85 -2.87 6.46
CA THR A 68 2.85 -3.90 6.18
C THR A 68 2.72 -4.13 4.67
N LEU A 69 2.67 -3.04 3.90
CA LEU A 69 2.63 -3.11 2.45
C LEU A 69 3.95 -3.56 1.82
N LEU A 70 5.11 -3.14 2.34
CA LEU A 70 6.40 -3.62 1.85
C LEU A 70 6.51 -5.14 2.00
N ILE A 71 6.19 -5.66 3.18
CA ILE A 71 6.18 -7.10 3.46
C ILE A 71 5.19 -7.84 2.57
N ALA A 72 3.95 -7.34 2.45
CA ALA A 72 2.92 -7.95 1.60
C ALA A 72 3.37 -8.08 0.13
N ASN A 73 3.97 -7.02 -0.43
CA ASN A 73 4.37 -7.01 -1.84
C ASN A 73 5.66 -7.79 -2.10
N ILE A 74 6.60 -7.83 -1.14
CA ILE A 74 7.77 -8.73 -1.22
C ILE A 74 7.31 -10.19 -1.21
N LEU A 75 6.44 -10.59 -0.27
CA LEU A 75 5.85 -11.93 -0.23
C LEU A 75 5.10 -12.27 -1.52
N ARG A 76 4.41 -11.31 -2.13
CA ARG A 76 3.69 -11.53 -3.39
C ARG A 76 4.63 -11.78 -4.56
N ILE A 77 5.77 -11.08 -4.63
CA ILE A 77 6.81 -11.32 -5.65
C ILE A 77 7.39 -12.73 -5.47
N GLU A 78 7.68 -13.13 -4.23
CA GLU A 78 8.18 -14.48 -3.91
C GLU A 78 7.17 -15.57 -4.27
N PHE A 79 5.88 -15.35 -3.98
CA PHE A 79 4.80 -16.26 -4.37
C PHE A 79 4.75 -16.48 -5.89
N TRP A 80 4.99 -15.42 -6.68
CA TRP A 80 4.95 -15.50 -8.15
C TRP A 80 5.95 -16.50 -8.73
N PHE A 81 7.13 -16.67 -8.09
CA PHE A 81 8.13 -17.65 -8.53
C PHE A 81 7.69 -19.09 -8.29
N GLY A 82 6.85 -19.35 -7.29
CA GLY A 82 6.28 -20.68 -7.07
C GLY A 82 5.02 -20.92 -7.91
N LYS A 83 4.18 -19.90 -8.06
CA LYS A 83 2.90 -19.98 -8.78
C LYS A 83 2.64 -18.68 -9.53
N HIS A 84 2.85 -18.73 -10.84
CA HIS A 84 2.63 -17.57 -11.70
C HIS A 84 1.17 -17.11 -11.70
N PHE A 85 0.99 -15.82 -11.48
CA PHE A 85 -0.27 -15.10 -11.66
C PHE A 85 -0.04 -13.96 -12.68
N GLU A 86 -1.11 -13.24 -13.03
CA GLU A 86 -1.08 -12.24 -14.09
C GLU A 86 0.00 -11.16 -13.86
N THR A 87 0.77 -10.88 -14.91
CA THR A 87 1.88 -9.91 -14.91
C THR A 87 1.50 -8.51 -14.37
N PRO A 88 0.29 -7.95 -14.63
CA PRO A 88 -0.11 -6.67 -14.04
C PRO A 88 -0.04 -6.62 -12.51
N LEU A 89 -0.38 -7.71 -11.80
CA LEU A 89 -0.27 -7.77 -10.34
C LEU A 89 1.19 -7.85 -9.86
N LEU A 90 2.08 -8.41 -10.68
CA LEU A 90 3.52 -8.43 -10.37
C LEU A 90 4.09 -7.02 -10.50
N VAL A 91 3.77 -6.33 -11.60
CA VAL A 91 4.16 -4.93 -11.83
C VAL A 91 3.57 -4.02 -10.75
N GLN A 92 2.30 -4.23 -10.37
CA GLN A 92 1.67 -3.55 -9.23
C GLN A 92 2.52 -3.68 -7.96
N SER A 93 3.05 -4.87 -7.68
CA SER A 93 3.81 -5.12 -6.45
C SER A 93 5.11 -4.34 -6.42
N ILE A 94 5.81 -4.25 -7.56
CA ILE A 94 7.01 -3.43 -7.72
C ILE A 94 6.67 -1.94 -7.54
N VAL A 95 5.63 -1.47 -8.23
CA VAL A 95 5.16 -0.08 -8.16
C VAL A 95 4.75 0.31 -6.73
N MET A 96 4.08 -0.61 -6.02
CA MET A 96 3.68 -0.42 -4.62
C MET A 96 4.90 -0.37 -3.68
N ILE A 97 5.90 -1.25 -3.86
CA ILE A 97 7.15 -1.20 -3.09
C ILE A 97 7.83 0.16 -3.27
N LEU A 98 7.98 0.64 -4.51
CA LEU A 98 8.57 1.94 -4.79
C LEU A 98 7.79 3.09 -4.14
N CYS A 99 6.45 3.06 -4.23
CA CYS A 99 5.60 4.04 -3.57
C CYS A 99 5.80 4.04 -2.05
N MET A 100 5.84 2.87 -1.41
CA MET A 100 6.03 2.75 0.03
C MET A 100 7.42 3.21 0.48
N LEU A 101 8.46 2.96 -0.32
CA LEU A 101 9.80 3.48 -0.07
C LEU A 101 9.85 5.01 -0.15
N VAL A 102 9.23 5.61 -1.17
CA VAL A 102 9.13 7.07 -1.31
C VAL A 102 8.36 7.69 -0.15
N MET A 103 7.25 7.07 0.25
CA MET A 103 6.46 7.54 1.38
C MET A 103 7.25 7.42 2.70
N LEU A 104 7.90 6.29 2.94
CA LEU A 104 8.73 6.08 4.12
C LEU A 104 9.89 7.09 4.21
N GLU A 105 10.57 7.34 3.09
CA GLU A 105 11.64 8.33 2.99
C GLU A 105 11.14 9.73 3.37
N LEU A 106 9.99 10.15 2.82
CA LEU A 106 9.38 11.44 3.17
C LEU A 106 9.09 11.54 4.66
N CYS A 107 8.48 10.51 5.26
CA CYS A 107 8.17 10.49 6.68
C CYS A 107 9.42 10.65 7.55
N ILE A 108 10.48 9.91 7.24
CA ILE A 108 11.75 9.95 7.98
C ILE A 108 12.41 11.33 7.83
N ARG A 109 12.44 11.88 6.62
CA ARG A 109 13.03 13.19 6.32
C ARG A 109 12.34 14.30 7.11
N VAL A 110 11.00 14.32 7.10
CA VAL A 110 10.19 15.31 7.83
C VAL A 110 10.37 15.15 9.34
N HIS A 111 10.32 13.93 9.85
CA HIS A 111 10.53 13.65 11.28
C HIS A 111 11.93 14.09 11.74
N SER A 112 12.98 13.73 11.02
CA SER A 112 14.36 14.15 11.32
C SER A 112 14.53 15.68 11.31
N LYS A 113 13.86 16.39 10.41
CA LYS A 113 13.89 17.86 10.37
C LYS A 113 13.16 18.47 11.56
N SER A 114 11.96 17.97 11.89
CA SER A 114 11.19 18.41 13.06
C SER A 114 11.98 18.23 14.35
N LEU A 115 12.60 17.07 14.54
CA LEU A 115 13.43 16.75 15.71
C LEU A 115 14.64 17.71 15.85
N ARG A 116 15.29 18.09 14.74
CA ARG A 116 16.40 19.06 14.76
C ARG A 116 15.97 20.48 15.17
N HIS A 117 14.73 20.89 14.85
CA HIS A 117 14.23 22.22 15.22
C HIS A 117 13.87 22.34 16.71
N HIS A 118 13.55 21.23 17.39
CA HIS A 118 13.22 21.25 18.82
C HIS A 118 14.45 21.21 19.75
N LEU A 119 15.66 21.11 19.19
CA LEU A 119 16.91 21.15 19.96
C LEU A 119 17.26 22.60 20.36
N PRO A 120 17.59 22.87 21.63
CA PRO A 120 17.99 24.21 22.08
C PRO A 120 19.27 24.67 21.37
N VAL A 121 19.32 25.94 20.95
CA VAL A 121 20.40 26.56 20.15
C VAL A 121 21.80 26.31 20.75
N ASN A 122 21.91 26.26 22.08
CA ASN A 122 23.17 26.03 22.77
C ASN A 122 23.75 24.61 22.57
N GLN A 123 22.92 23.63 22.22
CA GLN A 123 23.31 22.23 21.99
C GLN A 123 23.64 21.94 20.52
N GLN A 124 23.29 22.87 19.61
CA GLN A 124 23.65 22.79 18.18
C GLN A 124 25.11 23.19 17.91
N LEU A 125 25.73 23.95 18.82
CA LEU A 125 27.09 24.48 18.65
C LEU A 125 28.20 23.48 19.06
N SER A 126 27.88 22.53 19.94
CA SER A 126 28.75 21.42 20.30
C SER A 126 28.72 20.33 19.24
N LYS A 127 29.55 20.51 18.20
CA LYS A 127 29.67 19.63 17.02
C LYS A 127 30.00 18.16 17.35
N ASP A 128 30.55 17.90 18.54
CA ASP A 128 30.93 16.55 18.99
C ASP A 128 29.96 15.91 20.00
N SER A 129 29.04 16.68 20.61
CA SER A 129 28.06 16.16 21.59
C SER A 129 26.71 15.78 20.96
N SER A 130 26.52 16.09 19.67
CA SER A 130 25.29 15.83 18.91
C SER A 130 25.22 14.44 18.26
N LEU A 131 26.30 13.64 18.37
CA LEU A 131 26.36 12.26 17.89
C LEU A 131 25.63 11.25 18.79
N ASP A 132 25.16 11.68 19.97
CA ASP A 132 24.57 10.81 20.99
C ASP A 132 23.09 11.09 21.29
N TYR A 133 22.35 11.65 20.33
CA TYR A 133 20.90 11.40 20.25
C TYR A 133 20.68 10.00 19.68
N ALA A 134 21.12 8.98 20.44
CA ALA A 134 21.12 7.54 20.14
C ALA A 134 20.54 7.22 18.75
N GLU A 135 21.37 7.31 17.71
CA GLU A 135 20.96 6.98 16.34
C GLU A 135 20.42 5.55 16.36
N LYS A 136 19.10 5.42 16.18
CA LYS A 136 18.47 4.10 16.15
C LYS A 136 18.75 3.48 14.80
N ARG A 137 19.66 2.52 14.77
CA ARG A 137 20.05 1.78 13.57
C ARG A 137 19.43 0.39 13.59
N PHE A 138 19.33 -0.20 12.41
CA PHE A 138 18.91 -1.59 12.28
C PHE A 138 19.87 -2.55 13.01
N THR A 139 21.17 -2.23 13.00
CA THR A 139 22.24 -3.02 13.63
C THR A 139 22.18 -3.12 15.14
N ASP A 140 21.39 -2.26 15.80
CA ASP A 140 21.31 -2.24 17.26
C ASP A 140 20.47 -3.41 17.82
N LEU A 141 19.79 -4.18 16.94
CA LEU A 141 18.99 -5.39 17.23
C LEU A 141 17.98 -5.25 18.37
N ASN A 142 17.63 -4.03 18.76
CA ASN A 142 16.69 -3.77 19.84
C ASN A 142 15.24 -3.82 19.31
N MET A 143 14.51 -4.87 19.68
CA MET A 143 13.12 -5.09 19.26
C MET A 143 12.16 -3.96 19.67
N ASN A 144 12.44 -3.23 20.76
CA ASN A 144 11.61 -2.09 21.19
C ASN A 144 11.63 -0.94 20.19
N HIS A 145 12.67 -0.90 19.34
CA HIS A 145 12.89 0.11 18.30
C HIS A 145 12.62 -0.41 16.90
N PHE A 146 12.02 -1.60 16.76
CA PHE A 146 11.68 -2.18 15.48
C PHE A 146 10.84 -1.22 14.63
N TRP A 147 11.32 -0.93 13.41
CA TRP A 147 10.69 -0.01 12.46
C TRP A 147 10.55 1.45 12.94
N LYS A 148 11.44 1.88 13.84
CA LYS A 148 11.53 3.27 14.34
C LYS A 148 12.94 3.84 14.19
N TRP A 149 13.64 3.44 13.13
CA TRP A 149 15.00 3.91 12.85
C TRP A 149 15.03 5.34 12.35
N THR A 150 16.13 6.04 12.61
CA THR A 150 16.32 7.46 12.27
C THR A 150 16.76 7.65 10.82
N THR A 151 17.38 6.65 10.21
CA THR A 151 17.97 6.71 8.87
C THR A 151 17.23 5.82 7.89
N PHE A 152 16.96 6.32 6.68
CA PHE A 152 16.31 5.56 5.61
C PHE A 152 17.12 4.30 5.23
N THR A 153 18.45 4.38 5.26
CA THR A 153 19.36 3.26 4.99
C THR A 153 19.09 2.05 5.89
N SER A 154 18.77 2.25 7.17
CA SER A 154 18.46 1.14 8.09
C SER A 154 17.24 0.35 7.65
N TYR A 155 16.22 1.02 7.08
CA TYR A 155 15.04 0.35 6.54
C TYR A 155 15.40 -0.44 5.27
N LEU A 156 16.22 0.11 4.38
CA LEU A 156 16.68 -0.61 3.19
C LEU A 156 17.52 -1.84 3.54
N GLN A 157 18.40 -1.75 4.54
CA GLN A 157 19.20 -2.88 5.02
C GLN A 157 18.29 -4.00 5.57
N PHE A 158 17.32 -3.66 6.41
CA PHE A 158 16.34 -4.63 6.92
C PHE A 158 15.56 -5.28 5.78
N LEU A 159 15.02 -4.49 4.85
CA LEU A 159 14.23 -5.02 3.72
C LEU A 159 15.08 -5.91 2.83
N SER A 160 16.33 -5.54 2.56
CA SER A 160 17.25 -6.34 1.76
C SER A 160 17.55 -7.67 2.45
N LEU A 161 17.83 -7.66 3.75
CA LEU A 161 18.06 -8.88 4.52
C LEU A 161 16.79 -9.76 4.57
N PHE A 162 15.62 -9.16 4.81
CA PHE A 162 14.34 -9.84 4.82
C PHE A 162 14.07 -10.53 3.47
N THR A 163 14.22 -9.81 2.36
CA THR A 163 14.08 -10.37 1.02
C THR A 163 15.09 -11.48 0.77
N LEU A 164 16.38 -11.30 1.08
CA LEU A 164 17.39 -12.34 0.86
C LEU A 164 17.10 -13.63 1.64
N LEU A 165 16.71 -13.51 2.90
CA LEU A 165 16.34 -14.67 3.73
C LEU A 165 15.09 -15.36 3.20
N LEU A 166 14.09 -14.57 2.80
CA LEU A 166 12.86 -15.08 2.23
C LEU A 166 13.11 -15.78 0.89
N SER A 167 13.84 -15.17 -0.04
CA SER A 167 14.22 -15.77 -1.32
C SER A 167 15.06 -17.04 -1.13
N SER A 168 15.98 -17.06 -0.17
CA SER A 168 16.75 -18.26 0.16
C SER A 168 15.85 -19.40 0.63
N THR A 169 14.87 -19.08 1.48
CA THR A 169 13.88 -20.06 1.97
C THR A 169 12.96 -20.52 0.83
N THR A 170 12.49 -19.60 -0.02
CA THR A 170 11.65 -19.91 -1.17
C THR A 170 12.35 -20.82 -2.16
N TRP A 171 13.63 -20.57 -2.43
CA TRP A 171 14.42 -21.42 -3.30
C TRP A 171 14.57 -22.85 -2.74
N LEU A 172 14.80 -23.00 -1.44
CA LEU A 172 14.91 -24.31 -0.78
C LEU A 172 13.59 -25.10 -0.80
N PHE A 173 12.45 -24.42 -0.67
CA PHE A 173 11.12 -25.03 -0.56
C PHE A 173 10.22 -24.85 -1.79
N LEU A 174 10.79 -24.51 -2.94
CA LEU A 174 10.03 -24.19 -4.16
C LEU A 174 9.10 -25.33 -4.61
N ASN A 175 9.55 -26.57 -4.43
CA ASN A 175 8.79 -27.77 -4.81
C ASN A 175 7.74 -28.18 -3.76
N ASN A 176 7.64 -27.48 -2.62
CA ASN A 176 6.67 -27.79 -1.56
C ASN A 176 5.41 -26.92 -1.73
N PRO A 177 4.26 -27.50 -2.14
CA PRO A 177 3.03 -26.73 -2.37
C PRO A 177 2.50 -26.06 -1.10
N PHE A 178 2.69 -26.69 0.06
CA PHE A 178 2.24 -26.12 1.34
C PHE A 178 2.99 -24.81 1.65
N TYR A 179 4.30 -24.78 1.38
CA TYR A 179 5.11 -23.58 1.55
C TYR A 179 4.64 -22.46 0.60
N ILE A 180 4.49 -22.75 -0.70
CA ILE A 180 4.08 -21.75 -1.70
C ILE A 180 2.70 -21.18 -1.40
N GLU A 181 1.71 -22.02 -1.07
CA GLU A 181 0.37 -21.55 -0.69
C GLU A 181 0.41 -20.74 0.62
N THR A 182 1.30 -21.07 1.56
CA THR A 182 1.51 -20.27 2.79
C THR A 182 2.07 -18.89 2.47
N ILE A 183 3.07 -18.77 1.58
CA ILE A 183 3.61 -17.47 1.16
C ILE A 183 2.52 -16.63 0.47
N GLY A 184 1.73 -17.24 -0.42
CA GLY A 184 0.61 -16.59 -1.07
C GLY A 184 -0.45 -16.10 -0.08
N PHE A 185 -0.81 -16.92 0.91
CA PHE A 185 -1.71 -16.55 1.99
C PHE A 185 -1.16 -15.38 2.83
N LEU A 186 0.12 -15.45 3.24
CA LEU A 186 0.74 -14.38 4.01
C LEU A 186 0.77 -13.07 3.22
N ALA A 187 1.04 -13.11 1.91
CA ALA A 187 1.03 -11.92 1.06
C ALA A 187 -0.33 -11.18 1.11
N VAL A 188 -1.44 -11.91 0.93
CA VAL A 188 -2.78 -11.30 0.98
C VAL A 188 -3.20 -10.95 2.41
N PHE A 189 -2.75 -11.71 3.41
CA PHE A 189 -3.04 -11.43 4.82
C PHE A 189 -2.35 -10.14 5.30
N PHE A 190 -1.07 -9.95 4.99
CA PHE A 190 -0.39 -8.69 5.30
C PHE A 190 -1.01 -7.52 4.53
N GLU A 191 -1.39 -7.70 3.26
CA GLU A 191 -2.15 -6.67 2.53
C GLU A 191 -3.46 -6.33 3.26
N ALA A 192 -4.17 -7.33 3.79
CA ALA A 192 -5.41 -7.12 4.53
C ALA A 192 -5.22 -6.31 5.83
N LEU A 193 -4.02 -6.35 6.42
CA LEU A 193 -3.67 -5.63 7.63
C LEU A 193 -3.18 -4.19 7.37
N LEU A 194 -3.20 -3.71 6.12
CA LEU A 194 -2.72 -2.38 5.74
C LEU A 194 -3.24 -1.25 6.65
N GLY A 195 -4.53 -1.25 6.98
CA GLY A 195 -5.15 -0.21 7.82
C GLY A 195 -4.87 -0.39 9.31
N THR A 196 -4.52 -1.61 9.77
CA THR A 196 -4.41 -1.94 11.19
C THR A 196 -3.40 -1.07 11.95
N PRO A 197 -2.19 -0.81 11.44
CA PRO A 197 -1.25 0.05 12.16
C PRO A 197 -1.72 1.50 12.30
N GLN A 198 -2.52 1.99 11.35
CA GLN A 198 -3.13 3.32 11.44
C GLN A 198 -4.27 3.33 12.47
N PHE A 199 -5.16 2.33 12.43
CA PHE A 199 -6.21 2.15 13.42
C PHE A 199 -5.66 2.11 14.86
N LEU A 200 -4.61 1.31 15.09
CA LEU A 200 -3.97 1.19 16.40
C LEU A 200 -3.28 2.50 16.83
N ARG A 201 -2.67 3.22 15.89
CA ARG A 201 -2.08 4.54 16.17
C ARG A 201 -3.15 5.53 16.62
N ASN A 202 -4.22 5.68 15.85
CA ASN A 202 -5.34 6.55 16.17
C ASN A 202 -5.95 6.18 17.53
N PHE A 203 -6.13 4.88 17.81
CA PHE A 203 -6.69 4.42 19.07
C PHE A 203 -5.81 4.76 20.28
N ARG A 204 -4.47 4.66 20.14
CA ARG A 204 -3.53 5.02 21.22
C ARG A 204 -3.43 6.52 21.43
N LEU A 205 -3.36 7.29 20.35
CA LEU A 205 -3.21 8.75 20.41
C LEU A 205 -4.54 9.46 20.68
N LYS A 206 -5.68 8.79 20.52
CA LYS A 206 -7.03 9.37 20.58
C LYS A 206 -7.18 10.61 19.70
N SER A 207 -6.48 10.61 18.56
CA SER A 207 -6.46 11.70 17.57
C SER A 207 -6.24 11.10 16.18
N THR A 208 -6.84 11.73 15.17
CA THR A 208 -6.62 11.47 13.74
C THR A 208 -5.95 12.65 13.03
N GLU A 209 -5.38 13.59 13.79
CA GLU A 209 -4.71 14.77 13.26
C GLU A 209 -3.48 14.38 12.41
N GLY A 210 -3.29 15.04 11.26
CA GLY A 210 -2.20 14.76 10.32
C GLY A 210 -2.43 13.56 9.38
N MET A 211 -3.51 12.80 9.57
CA MET A 211 -3.91 11.72 8.66
C MET A 211 -4.85 12.25 7.57
N SER A 212 -4.61 11.83 6.31
CA SER A 212 -5.48 12.17 5.18
C SER A 212 -6.73 11.29 5.20
N VAL A 213 -7.88 11.87 5.54
CA VAL A 213 -9.18 11.18 5.43
C VAL A 213 -9.47 10.77 3.98
N LYS A 214 -9.01 11.55 2.99
CA LYS A 214 -9.15 11.23 1.57
C LYS A 214 -8.45 9.92 1.19
N MET A 215 -7.28 9.66 1.79
CA MET A 215 -6.56 8.39 1.58
C MET A 215 -7.41 7.21 2.05
N VAL A 216 -7.96 7.29 3.28
CA VAL A 216 -8.78 6.21 3.85
C VAL A 216 -10.04 5.97 3.01
N LEU A 217 -10.72 7.03 2.56
CA LEU A 217 -11.88 6.88 1.66
C LEU A 217 -11.51 6.19 0.33
N MET A 218 -10.33 6.47 -0.22
CA MET A 218 -9.84 5.82 -1.43
C MET A 218 -9.48 4.34 -1.18
N TRP A 219 -8.90 4.00 -0.02
CA TRP A 219 -8.72 2.60 0.39
C TRP A 219 -10.06 1.88 0.43
N THR A 220 -11.05 2.45 1.12
CA THR A 220 -12.35 1.80 1.30
C THR A 220 -13.06 1.56 -0.02
N SER A 221 -13.02 2.55 -0.92
CA SER A 221 -13.57 2.42 -2.27
C SER A 221 -12.87 1.30 -3.06
N GLY A 222 -11.54 1.26 -3.03
CA GLY A 222 -10.76 0.22 -3.71
C GLY A 222 -11.02 -1.18 -3.15
N ASP A 223 -11.07 -1.32 -1.83
CA ASP A 223 -11.28 -2.61 -1.16
C ASP A 223 -12.71 -3.12 -1.34
N ILE A 224 -13.72 -2.24 -1.35
CA ILE A 224 -15.10 -2.60 -1.74
C ILE A 224 -15.12 -3.12 -3.16
N PHE A 225 -14.55 -2.36 -4.11
CA PHE A 225 -14.52 -2.76 -5.51
C PHE A 225 -13.83 -4.11 -5.72
N LYS A 226 -12.66 -4.30 -5.10
CA LYS A 226 -11.86 -5.54 -5.18
C LYS A 226 -12.61 -6.73 -4.55
N THR A 227 -13.27 -6.53 -3.42
CA THR A 227 -14.05 -7.57 -2.75
C THR A 227 -15.27 -8.00 -3.57
N VAL A 228 -16.02 -7.04 -4.11
CA VAL A 228 -17.17 -7.33 -5.00
C VAL A 228 -16.70 -8.08 -6.24
N TYR A 229 -15.59 -7.66 -6.85
CA TYR A 229 -14.99 -8.35 -7.99
C TYR A 229 -14.67 -9.83 -7.67
N PHE A 230 -14.05 -10.11 -6.52
CA PHE A 230 -13.73 -11.48 -6.11
C PHE A 230 -14.96 -12.35 -5.84
N ILE A 231 -16.03 -11.78 -5.27
CA ILE A 231 -17.29 -12.48 -5.05
C ILE A 231 -17.93 -12.83 -6.40
N LEU A 232 -18.04 -11.87 -7.31
CA LEU A 232 -18.63 -12.08 -8.65
C LEU A 232 -17.87 -13.11 -9.48
N ARG A 233 -16.54 -13.17 -9.32
CA ARG A 233 -15.67 -14.15 -10.01
C ARG A 233 -15.58 -15.50 -9.30
N SER A 234 -16.35 -15.72 -8.22
CA SER A 234 -16.27 -16.94 -7.40
C SER A 234 -14.83 -17.29 -7.01
N ALA A 235 -14.03 -16.26 -6.69
CA ALA A 235 -12.63 -16.43 -6.32
C ALA A 235 -12.50 -17.25 -5.01
N PRO A 236 -11.35 -17.89 -4.75
CA PRO A 236 -11.13 -18.65 -3.53
C PRO A 236 -11.46 -17.85 -2.27
N LYS A 237 -11.99 -18.55 -1.25
CA LYS A 237 -12.57 -17.92 -0.06
C LYS A 237 -11.66 -16.91 0.65
N GLN A 238 -10.35 -17.17 0.62
CA GLN A 238 -9.33 -16.30 1.20
C GLN A 238 -9.37 -14.84 0.69
N PHE A 239 -9.68 -14.63 -0.59
CA PHE A 239 -9.59 -13.30 -1.20
C PHE A 239 -10.70 -12.37 -0.73
N TRP A 240 -11.96 -12.83 -0.75
CA TRP A 240 -13.08 -12.01 -0.30
C TRP A 240 -13.13 -11.93 1.23
N LEU A 241 -12.66 -12.94 1.98
CA LEU A 241 -12.53 -12.86 3.44
C LEU A 241 -11.52 -11.78 3.86
N CYS A 242 -10.35 -11.74 3.20
CA CYS A 242 -9.37 -10.67 3.41
C CYS A 242 -9.94 -9.30 3.02
N GLY A 243 -10.67 -9.23 1.90
CA GLY A 243 -11.32 -8.00 1.46
C GLY A 243 -12.36 -7.46 2.46
N LEU A 244 -13.19 -8.33 3.05
CA LEU A 244 -14.11 -7.93 4.12
C LEU A 244 -13.38 -7.43 5.36
N LEU A 245 -12.26 -8.07 5.73
CA LEU A 245 -11.42 -7.61 6.84
C LEU A 245 -10.89 -6.19 6.56
N GLN A 246 -10.38 -5.92 5.36
CA GLN A 246 -9.92 -4.59 4.97
C GLN A 246 -11.01 -3.53 5.10
N ILE A 247 -12.18 -3.79 4.50
CA ILE A 247 -13.35 -2.90 4.57
C ILE A 247 -13.74 -2.63 6.02
N SER A 248 -13.71 -3.65 6.88
CA SER A 248 -14.05 -3.49 8.31
C SER A 248 -13.06 -2.59 9.05
N ILE A 249 -11.75 -2.74 8.79
CA ILE A 249 -10.70 -1.91 9.39
C ILE A 249 -10.82 -0.46 8.93
N ASP A 250 -11.08 -0.28 7.64
CA ASP A 250 -11.29 1.03 7.02
C ASP A 250 -12.48 1.78 7.62
N ILE A 251 -13.62 1.10 7.75
CA ILE A 251 -14.81 1.65 8.44
C ILE A 251 -14.45 2.00 9.88
N ALA A 252 -13.70 1.15 10.59
CA ALA A 252 -13.28 1.43 11.95
C ALA A 252 -12.39 2.69 12.06
N ILE A 253 -11.50 2.93 11.09
CA ILE A 253 -10.69 4.16 11.01
C ILE A 253 -11.59 5.37 10.72
N LEU A 254 -12.55 5.27 9.79
CA LEU A 254 -13.49 6.35 9.50
C LEU A 254 -14.37 6.68 10.72
N CYS A 255 -14.79 5.67 11.50
CA CYS A 255 -15.47 5.89 12.77
C CYS A 255 -14.58 6.64 13.77
N GLN A 256 -13.27 6.32 13.85
CA GLN A 256 -12.34 7.08 14.70
C GLN A 256 -12.23 8.56 14.29
N VAL A 257 -12.29 8.86 12.98
CA VAL A 257 -12.28 10.25 12.49
C VAL A 257 -13.47 11.03 13.04
N ILE A 258 -14.67 10.43 13.03
CA ILE A 258 -15.89 11.08 13.55
C ILE A 258 -15.77 11.25 15.07
N LEU A 259 -15.44 10.18 15.81
CA LEU A 259 -15.37 10.19 17.28
C LEU A 259 -14.30 11.13 17.84
N TYR A 260 -13.15 11.26 17.17
CA TYR A 260 -12.05 12.10 17.66
C TYR A 260 -12.12 13.54 17.15
N SER A 261 -12.86 13.81 16.06
CA SER A 261 -13.19 15.17 15.60
C SER A 261 -13.98 15.95 16.66
N ASP A 262 -14.99 15.32 17.27
CA ASP A 262 -15.87 15.98 18.25
C ASP A 262 -15.14 16.33 19.56
N LYS A 263 -14.22 15.47 19.99
CA LYS A 263 -13.41 15.69 21.20
C LYS A 263 -12.46 16.88 21.06
N TYR A 264 -12.01 17.17 19.85
CA TYR A 264 -11.18 18.33 19.54
C TYR A 264 -12.00 19.63 19.50
N ARG A 265 -13.23 19.57 18.98
CA ARG A 265 -14.14 20.72 18.90
C ARG A 265 -14.58 21.19 20.30
N LEU A 266 -14.71 20.29 21.26
CA LEU A 266 -15.03 20.59 22.67
C LEU A 266 -13.86 21.13 23.51
N ARG A 267 -12.62 21.07 22.99
CA ARG A 267 -11.40 21.53 23.70
C ARG A 267 -10.82 22.84 23.19
N LYS A 268 -11.35 23.42 22.11
CA LYS A 268 -10.99 24.78 21.72
C LYS A 268 -11.59 25.76 22.75
N PRO A 269 -10.79 26.55 23.48
CA PRO A 269 -11.33 27.70 24.19
C PRO A 269 -12.00 28.61 23.16
N GLN A 270 -13.27 28.93 23.40
CA GLN A 270 -13.95 30.01 22.70
C GLN A 270 -13.30 31.32 23.18
N PHE A 271 -12.32 31.80 22.43
CA PHE A 271 -11.83 33.17 22.53
C PHE A 271 -12.52 34.01 21.46
#